data_AF-A0A972Y4R3-F1
#
_entry.id   AF-A0A972Y4R3-F1
#
_cell.length_a   1.000
_cell.length_b   1.000
_cell.length_c   1.000
_cell.angle_alpha   90.00
_cell.angle_beta   90.00
_cell.angle_gamma   90.00
#
_symmetry.space_group_name_H-M   'P 1'
#
loop_
_entity.id
_entity.type
_entity.pdbx_description
1 polymer ?
#
loop_
_entity_poly.entity_id
_entity_poly.type
_entity_poly.pdbx_seq_one_letter_code
_entity_poly.pdbx_strand_id
1 'polypeptide(L)'
;MCFKIKRISNDSIGTHYGVFFDETLVHFEFSRSAAESILIELQAGKILGEVITARTICITESTLQIEIESQKNKVRVLERQLREMEQKVVKPQAKLNEESSVKSLFQPLNISTRKIEYDPALYRVIANLRINEIVQVTNRKGYKSTIHITNITKLTWHQLQLIVVGGSSKFEKMYLLYKQYSTEHQDNNVLKGLCLSRTESTELQEYIDIFKANGFSKHTQVNENITEHGLWDRFPTIRSLNDHGEYKDIEGIEPKYFEIVCCILNISGEGGRALDNFKKY
;
A
#
# COMPACT_ATOMS: atom_id res chain seq x y z
N MET A 1 -29.71 -32.43 -12.98
CA MET A 1 -28.52 -31.64 -13.32
C MET A 1 -28.68 -30.27 -12.71
N CYS A 2 -28.02 -30.03 -11.57
CA CYS A 2 -28.15 -28.76 -10.86
C CYS A 2 -26.75 -28.27 -10.47
N PHE A 3 -26.44 -27.03 -10.82
CA PHE A 3 -25.24 -26.39 -10.32
C PHE A 3 -25.45 -25.91 -8.88
N LYS A 4 -24.46 -26.14 -8.01
CA LYS A 4 -24.48 -25.74 -6.60
C LYS A 4 -23.17 -25.10 -6.18
N ILE A 5 -23.23 -24.18 -5.23
CA ILE A 5 -22.03 -23.63 -4.58
C ILE A 5 -21.85 -24.30 -3.22
N LYS A 6 -20.64 -24.80 -2.96
CA LYS A 6 -20.24 -25.29 -1.63
C LYS A 6 -18.95 -24.59 -1.22
N ARG A 7 -18.81 -24.27 0.06
CA ARG A 7 -17.52 -23.85 0.63
C ARG A 7 -16.59 -25.05 0.64
N ILE A 8 -15.41 -24.93 0.02
CA ILE A 8 -14.44 -26.03 -0.08
C ILE A 8 -13.43 -25.96 1.06
N SER A 9 -12.87 -24.79 1.30
CA SER A 9 -11.83 -24.60 2.31
C SER A 9 -11.82 -23.17 2.84
N ASN A 10 -11.20 -23.00 3.99
CA ASN A 10 -10.85 -21.70 4.54
C ASN A 10 -9.40 -21.79 5.00
N ASP A 11 -8.51 -21.10 4.28
CA ASP A 11 -7.08 -21.07 4.58
C ASP A 11 -6.60 -19.63 4.79
N SER A 12 -5.29 -19.45 4.96
CA SER A 12 -4.67 -18.12 5.12
C SER A 12 -4.80 -17.20 3.90
N ILE A 13 -5.25 -17.72 2.75
CA ILE A 13 -5.41 -16.98 1.48
C ILE A 13 -6.88 -16.56 1.29
N GLY A 14 -7.81 -17.23 1.97
CA GLY A 14 -9.21 -16.82 2.07
C GLY A 14 -10.18 -18.00 2.05
N THR A 15 -11.47 -17.68 1.99
CA THR A 15 -12.52 -18.70 1.84
C THR A 15 -12.71 -19.06 0.38
N HIS A 16 -12.55 -20.35 0.07
CA HIS A 16 -12.71 -20.88 -1.29
C HIS A 16 -14.12 -21.43 -1.47
N TYR A 17 -14.76 -21.03 -2.57
CA TYR A 17 -16.10 -21.45 -2.96
C TYR A 17 -16.03 -22.26 -4.26
N GLY A 18 -16.48 -23.50 -4.20
CA GLY A 18 -16.56 -24.39 -5.36
C GLY A 18 -17.91 -24.29 -6.04
N VAL A 19 -17.89 -24.24 -7.37
CA VAL A 19 -19.04 -24.43 -8.24
C VAL A 19 -19.07 -25.89 -8.69
N PHE A 20 -20.09 -26.61 -8.27
CA PHE A 20 -20.28 -28.03 -8.53
C PHE A 20 -21.38 -28.24 -9.56
N PHE A 21 -21.18 -29.19 -10.46
CA PHE A 21 -22.23 -29.76 -11.30
C PHE A 21 -22.56 -31.15 -10.79
N ASP A 22 -23.77 -31.31 -10.25
CA ASP A 22 -24.15 -32.43 -9.41
C ASP A 22 -23.15 -32.61 -8.24
N GLU A 23 -22.25 -33.59 -8.28
CA GLU A 23 -21.20 -33.78 -7.24
C GLU A 23 -19.76 -33.56 -7.76
N THR A 24 -19.60 -33.11 -9.01
CA THR A 24 -18.28 -32.85 -9.59
C THR A 24 -17.91 -31.38 -9.46
N LEU A 25 -16.72 -31.09 -8.92
CA LEU A 25 -16.18 -29.73 -8.88
C LEU A 25 -15.80 -29.30 -10.30
N VAL A 26 -16.39 -28.19 -10.76
CA VAL A 26 -16.15 -27.68 -12.13
C VAL A 26 -15.27 -26.43 -12.10
N HIS A 27 -15.40 -25.60 -11.06
CA HIS A 27 -14.62 -24.38 -10.90
C HIS A 27 -14.55 -23.96 -9.43
N PHE A 28 -13.59 -23.12 -9.05
CA PHE A 28 -13.53 -22.51 -7.73
C PHE A 28 -13.20 -21.02 -7.79
N GLU A 29 -13.70 -20.27 -6.82
CA GLU A 29 -13.51 -18.83 -6.68
C GLU A 29 -13.15 -18.47 -5.22
N PHE A 30 -12.42 -17.37 -5.06
CA PHE A 30 -11.97 -16.86 -3.76
C PHE A 30 -13.00 -15.94 -3.08
N SER A 31 -14.19 -15.81 -3.66
CA SER A 31 -15.31 -15.04 -3.11
C SER A 31 -16.63 -15.73 -3.45
N ARG A 32 -17.57 -15.68 -2.50
CA ARG A 32 -18.92 -16.20 -2.68
C ARG A 32 -19.65 -15.48 -3.82
N SER A 33 -19.56 -14.16 -3.87
CA SER A 33 -20.21 -13.36 -4.92
C SER A 33 -19.60 -13.63 -6.31
N ALA A 34 -18.29 -13.91 -6.36
CA ALA A 34 -17.61 -14.30 -7.59
C ALA A 34 -18.10 -15.67 -8.08
N ALA A 35 -18.27 -16.64 -7.18
CA ALA A 35 -18.84 -17.95 -7.47
C ALA A 35 -20.31 -17.88 -7.89
N GLU A 36 -21.11 -17.05 -7.21
CA GLU A 36 -22.54 -16.83 -7.51
C GLU A 36 -22.74 -16.22 -8.89
N SER A 37 -21.92 -15.25 -9.27
CA SER A 37 -22.00 -14.66 -10.61
C SER A 37 -21.59 -15.65 -11.72
N ILE A 38 -20.65 -16.56 -11.47
CA ILE A 38 -20.35 -17.66 -12.42
C ILE A 38 -21.51 -18.65 -12.47
N LEU A 39 -22.09 -19.00 -11.32
CA LEU A 39 -23.22 -19.90 -11.22
C LEU A 39 -24.42 -19.40 -12.03
N ILE A 40 -24.76 -18.11 -11.93
CA ILE A 40 -25.86 -17.48 -12.70
C ILE A 40 -25.63 -17.66 -14.20
N GLU A 41 -24.41 -17.43 -14.68
CA GLU A 41 -24.08 -17.53 -16.10
C GLU A 41 -24.10 -18.98 -16.61
N LEU A 42 -23.65 -19.93 -15.79
CA LEU A 42 -23.76 -21.37 -16.09
C LEU A 42 -25.22 -21.85 -16.10
N GLN A 43 -26.05 -21.35 -15.17
CA GLN A 43 -27.49 -21.64 -15.14
C GLN A 43 -28.22 -21.04 -16.34
N ALA A 44 -27.72 -19.93 -16.89
CA ALA A 44 -28.19 -19.36 -18.16
C ALA A 44 -27.73 -20.15 -19.40
N GLY A 45 -26.99 -21.25 -19.21
CA GLY A 45 -26.55 -22.13 -20.30
C GLY A 45 -25.25 -21.70 -20.98
N LYS A 46 -24.50 -20.74 -20.43
CA LYS A 46 -23.20 -20.33 -20.98
C LYS A 46 -22.12 -21.37 -20.68
N ILE A 47 -21.13 -21.45 -21.57
CA ILE A 47 -19.99 -22.36 -21.41
C ILE A 47 -19.01 -21.76 -20.39
N LEU A 48 -18.58 -22.56 -19.41
CA LEU A 48 -17.66 -22.11 -18.36
C LEU A 48 -16.41 -21.41 -18.90
N GLY A 49 -15.80 -21.96 -19.96
CA GLY A 49 -14.64 -21.37 -20.61
C GLY A 49 -14.89 -19.94 -21.08
N GLU A 50 -16.04 -19.67 -21.71
CA GLU A 50 -16.41 -18.33 -22.18
C GLU A 50 -16.63 -17.36 -21.02
N VAL A 51 -17.29 -17.81 -19.95
CA VAL A 51 -17.54 -17.00 -18.74
C VAL A 51 -16.23 -16.60 -18.07
N ILE A 52 -15.29 -17.53 -17.94
CA ILE A 52 -13.97 -17.26 -17.35
C ILE A 52 -13.18 -16.33 -18.27
N THR A 53 -13.09 -16.63 -19.57
CA THR A 53 -12.33 -15.81 -20.53
C THR A 53 -12.86 -14.39 -20.60
N ALA A 54 -14.19 -14.19 -20.68
CA ALA A 54 -14.79 -12.86 -20.69
C ALA A 54 -14.47 -12.06 -19.42
N ARG A 55 -14.51 -12.71 -18.25
CA ARG A 55 -14.11 -12.08 -16.98
C ARG A 55 -12.63 -11.74 -16.93
N THR A 56 -11.76 -12.65 -17.35
CA THR A 56 -10.32 -12.40 -17.38
C THR A 56 -10.00 -11.22 -18.29
N ILE A 57 -10.65 -11.14 -19.46
CA ILE A 57 -10.51 -10.00 -20.38
C ILE A 57 -10.98 -8.71 -19.69
N CYS A 58 -12.18 -8.68 -19.11
CA CYS A 58 -12.74 -7.49 -18.45
C CYS A 58 -11.85 -6.97 -17.30
N ILE A 59 -11.33 -7.87 -16.45
CA ILE A 59 -10.41 -7.51 -15.37
C ILE A 59 -9.09 -6.98 -15.94
N THR A 60 -8.56 -7.62 -16.98
CA THR A 60 -7.32 -7.21 -17.63
C THR A 60 -7.46 -5.84 -18.28
N GLU A 61 -8.55 -5.60 -19.01
CA GLU A 61 -8.87 -4.30 -19.62
C GLU A 61 -9.01 -3.20 -18.57
N SER A 62 -9.75 -3.46 -17.49
CA SER A 62 -9.92 -2.51 -16.39
C SER A 62 -8.58 -2.15 -15.75
N THR A 63 -7.71 -3.15 -15.55
CA THR A 63 -6.36 -2.96 -14.99
C THR A 63 -5.48 -2.15 -15.94
N LEU A 64 -5.53 -2.45 -17.23
CA LEU A 64 -4.77 -1.73 -18.26
C LEU A 64 -5.24 -0.28 -18.40
N GLN A 65 -6.54 -0.01 -18.31
CA GLN A 65 -7.08 1.36 -18.35
C GLN A 65 -6.60 2.19 -17.16
N ILE A 66 -6.59 1.61 -15.95
CA ILE A 66 -6.05 2.27 -14.76
C ILE A 66 -4.57 2.59 -14.94
N GLU A 67 -3.78 1.65 -15.47
CA GLU A 67 -2.36 1.87 -15.72
C GLU A 67 -2.13 2.97 -16.79
N ILE A 68 -2.89 2.94 -17.89
CA ILE A 68 -2.82 3.97 -18.94
C ILE A 68 -3.13 5.35 -18.36
N GLU A 69 -4.17 5.48 -17.54
CA GLU A 69 -4.52 6.77 -16.95
C GLU A 69 -3.46 7.26 -15.95
N SER A 70 -2.88 6.33 -15.17
CA SER A 70 -1.74 6.63 -14.30
C SER A 70 -0.55 7.17 -15.09
N GLN A 71 -0.21 6.52 -16.22
CA GLN A 71 0.90 6.96 -17.07
C GLN A 71 0.60 8.29 -17.77
N LYS A 72 -0.63 8.51 -18.25
CA LYS A 72 -1.05 9.81 -18.81
C LYS A 72 -0.88 10.94 -17.80
N ASN A 73 -1.23 10.71 -16.54
CA ASN A 73 -1.06 11.70 -15.49
C ASN A 73 0.41 12.00 -15.20
N LYS A 74 1.29 10.99 -15.24
CA LYS A 74 2.75 11.21 -15.14
C LYS A 74 3.28 12.06 -16.29
N VAL A 75 2.86 11.77 -17.52
CA VAL A 75 3.27 12.56 -18.70
C VAL A 75 2.82 14.01 -18.57
N ARG A 76 1.58 14.27 -18.14
CA ARG A 76 1.07 15.64 -17.92
C ARG A 76 1.89 16.42 -16.88
N VAL A 77 2.35 15.76 -15.82
CA VAL A 77 3.20 16.38 -14.79
C VAL A 77 4.58 16.71 -15.38
N LEU A 78 5.19 15.76 -16.09
CA LEU A 78 6.49 15.97 -16.73
C LEU A 78 6.46 17.09 -17.78
N GLU A 79 5.40 17.16 -18.59
CA GLU A 79 5.21 18.26 -19.56
C GLU A 79 5.09 19.63 -18.86
N ARG A 80 4.43 19.68 -17.69
CA ARG A 80 4.35 20.92 -16.91
C ARG A 80 5.72 21.34 -16.38
N GLN A 81 6.48 20.40 -15.85
CA GLN A 81 7.84 20.65 -15.37
C GLN A 81 8.78 21.08 -16.49
N LEU A 82 8.66 20.48 -17.68
CA LEU A 82 9.45 20.88 -18.85
C LEU A 82 9.16 22.33 -19.25
N ARG A 83 7.87 22.72 -19.32
CA ARG A 83 7.47 24.11 -19.60
C ARG A 83 7.98 25.10 -18.54
N GLU A 84 7.96 24.72 -17.26
CA GLU A 84 8.49 25.55 -16.18
C GLU A 84 10.02 25.71 -16.26
N MET A 85 10.75 24.67 -16.66
CA MET A 85 12.19 24.75 -16.89
C MET A 85 12.52 25.62 -18.11
N GLU A 86 11.79 25.48 -19.21
CA GLU A 86 11.95 26.32 -20.41
C GLU A 86 11.72 27.81 -20.08
N GLN A 87 10.69 28.14 -19.29
CA GLN A 87 10.44 29.52 -18.85
C GLN A 87 11.54 30.08 -17.93
N LYS A 88 12.19 29.21 -17.14
CA LYS A 88 13.34 29.60 -16.29
C LYS A 88 14.64 29.77 -17.08
N VAL A 89 14.79 29.11 -18.22
CA VAL A 89 15.97 29.24 -19.11
C VAL A 89 15.88 30.48 -20.02
N VAL A 90 14.69 31.01 -20.30
CA VAL A 90 14.53 32.23 -21.12
C VAL A 90 14.73 33.53 -20.29
N LYS A 91 14.59 33.48 -18.96
CA LYS A 91 14.76 34.66 -18.07
C LYS A 91 16.19 35.11 -17.69
N PRO A 92 17.29 34.34 -17.85
CA PRO A 92 18.63 34.83 -17.54
C PRO A 92 19.33 35.58 -18.68
N GLN A 93 18.77 35.65 -19.90
CA GLN A 93 19.47 36.29 -21.04
C GLN A 93 19.37 37.82 -21.10
N ALA A 94 18.71 38.48 -20.14
CA ALA A 94 18.60 39.95 -20.11
C ALA A 94 19.66 40.66 -19.24
N LYS A 95 20.55 39.93 -18.55
CA LYS A 95 21.65 40.54 -17.78
C LYS A 95 22.91 39.69 -17.93
N LEU A 96 24.01 40.33 -18.33
CA LEU A 96 25.35 39.81 -18.63
C LEU A 96 25.61 39.52 -20.11
N ASN A 97 25.49 40.57 -20.93
CA ASN A 97 26.48 40.81 -21.97
C ASN A 97 27.61 41.63 -21.33
N GLU A 98 28.75 41.00 -21.09
CA GLU A 98 30.08 41.60 -21.27
C GLU A 98 31.11 40.47 -21.09
N GLU A 99 31.72 40.09 -22.22
CA GLU A 99 33.09 39.61 -22.40
C GLU A 99 33.58 38.46 -21.48
N SER A 100 34.04 37.29 -21.94
CA SER A 100 34.75 37.01 -23.18
C SER A 100 35.04 35.49 -23.28
N SER A 101 34.79 34.93 -24.47
CA SER A 101 35.52 33.87 -25.17
C SER A 101 36.40 32.89 -24.38
N VAL A 102 35.92 31.66 -24.13
CA VAL A 102 36.73 30.43 -24.30
C VAL A 102 35.88 29.30 -24.92
N LYS A 103 36.37 28.89 -26.09
CA LYS A 103 36.08 27.70 -26.91
C LYS A 103 35.53 26.45 -26.18
N SER A 104 34.56 25.85 -26.86
CA SER A 104 34.44 24.40 -27.14
C SER A 104 34.48 23.44 -25.95
N LEU A 105 33.30 22.88 -25.62
CA LEU A 105 33.09 21.44 -25.42
C LEU A 105 31.58 21.19 -25.29
N PHE A 106 30.91 20.97 -26.42
CA PHE A 106 29.65 20.22 -26.39
C PHE A 106 29.99 18.77 -26.05
N GLN A 107 30.02 18.45 -24.76
CA GLN A 107 29.81 17.09 -24.31
C GLN A 107 28.32 16.94 -24.02
N PRO A 108 27.63 15.96 -24.63
CA PRO A 108 26.29 15.61 -24.15
C PRO A 108 26.40 15.26 -22.67
N LEU A 109 25.49 15.81 -21.87
CA LEU A 109 25.39 15.57 -20.44
C LEU A 109 25.19 14.07 -20.22
N ASN A 110 26.30 13.37 -20.02
CA ASN A 110 26.35 11.99 -19.62
C ASN A 110 25.75 12.00 -18.20
N ILE A 111 24.48 11.56 -18.06
CA ILE A 111 23.91 11.24 -16.76
C ILE A 111 24.68 10.01 -16.28
N SER A 112 25.89 10.27 -15.76
CA SER A 112 26.62 9.33 -14.94
C SER A 112 25.74 9.10 -13.73
N THR A 113 25.00 8.00 -13.75
CA THR A 113 24.46 7.36 -12.56
C THR A 113 25.65 7.04 -11.67
N ARG A 114 26.11 8.02 -10.87
CA ARG A 114 27.11 7.79 -9.85
C ARG A 114 26.52 6.76 -8.90
N LYS A 115 26.96 5.52 -9.06
CA LYS A 115 26.60 4.41 -8.19
C LYS A 115 26.98 4.81 -6.78
N ILE A 116 26.00 4.91 -5.90
CA ILE A 116 26.25 5.24 -4.50
C ILE A 116 26.84 4.00 -3.85
N GLU A 117 28.15 4.05 -3.61
CA GLU A 117 28.87 3.00 -2.92
C GLU A 117 28.58 3.04 -1.42
N TYR A 118 28.80 1.90 -0.76
CA TYR A 118 28.57 1.79 0.67
C TYR A 118 29.51 2.71 1.45
N ASP A 119 28.93 3.61 2.23
CA ASP A 119 29.65 4.50 3.14
C ASP A 119 29.22 4.22 4.60
N PRO A 120 30.14 3.73 5.47
CA PRO A 120 29.85 3.49 6.88
C PRO A 120 29.38 4.73 7.65
N ALA A 121 29.88 5.94 7.32
CA ALA A 121 29.48 7.16 7.99
C ALA A 121 28.04 7.52 7.64
N LEU A 122 27.71 7.50 6.36
CA LEU A 122 26.34 7.70 5.87
C LEU A 122 25.38 6.62 6.39
N TYR A 123 25.80 5.35 6.47
CA TYR A 123 24.99 4.29 7.06
C TYR A 123 24.59 4.62 8.51
N ARG A 124 25.52 5.12 9.32
CA ARG A 124 25.24 5.54 10.71
C ARG A 124 24.23 6.69 10.74
N VAL A 125 24.33 7.66 9.83
CA VAL A 125 23.35 8.75 9.73
C VAL A 125 21.97 8.19 9.39
N ILE A 126 21.87 7.29 8.40
CA ILE A 126 20.62 6.63 8.03
C ILE A 126 20.03 5.83 9.22
N ALA A 127 20.88 5.12 9.96
CA ALA A 127 20.46 4.30 11.10
C ALA A 127 19.84 5.12 12.25
N ASN A 128 20.25 6.38 12.39
CA ASN A 128 19.83 7.27 13.48
C ASN A 128 18.62 8.15 13.12
N LEU A 129 18.14 8.12 11.87
CA LEU A 129 16.94 8.84 11.48
C LEU A 129 15.71 8.22 12.15
N ARG A 130 14.98 9.03 12.93
CA ARG A 130 13.72 8.62 13.57
C ARG A 130 12.58 8.80 12.58
N ILE A 131 11.87 7.72 12.30
CA ILE A 131 10.74 7.68 11.37
C ILE A 131 9.61 6.93 12.05
N ASN A 132 8.38 7.34 11.78
CA ASN A 132 7.19 6.59 12.14
C ASN A 132 6.18 6.70 10.99
N GLU A 133 6.46 5.99 9.92
CA GLU A 133 5.69 6.06 8.68
C GLU A 133 5.15 4.69 8.33
N ILE A 134 3.86 4.61 8.02
CA ILE A 134 3.21 3.38 7.56
C ILE A 134 2.85 3.56 6.10
N VAL A 135 3.41 2.69 5.27
CA VAL A 135 3.25 2.74 3.81
C VAL A 135 2.52 1.49 3.33
N GLN A 136 1.42 1.70 2.62
CA GLN A 136 0.72 0.64 1.90
C GLN A 136 1.18 0.61 0.45
N VAL A 137 1.81 -0.49 0.07
CA VAL A 137 2.36 -0.72 -1.28
C VAL A 137 1.58 -1.84 -1.96
N THR A 138 1.35 -1.71 -3.26
CA THR A 138 0.70 -2.78 -4.06
C THR A 138 1.70 -3.31 -5.06
N ASN A 139 1.90 -4.62 -5.09
CA ASN A 139 2.79 -5.24 -6.07
C ASN A 139 2.10 -5.34 -7.45
N ARG A 140 2.86 -5.75 -8.48
CA ARG A 140 2.35 -5.88 -9.86
C ARG A 140 1.19 -6.88 -10.02
N LYS A 141 1.01 -7.78 -9.06
CA LYS A 141 -0.07 -8.77 -9.03
C LYS A 141 -1.28 -8.31 -8.23
N GLY A 142 -1.30 -7.06 -7.75
CA GLY A 142 -2.40 -6.49 -6.96
C GLY A 142 -2.36 -6.83 -5.48
N TYR A 143 -1.35 -7.57 -4.99
CA TYR A 143 -1.26 -7.85 -3.56
C TYR A 143 -0.79 -6.60 -2.81
N LYS A 144 -1.55 -6.24 -1.77
CA LYS A 144 -1.23 -5.14 -0.86
C LYS A 144 -0.26 -5.63 0.21
N SER A 145 0.67 -4.79 0.60
CA SER A 145 1.57 -5.00 1.71
C SER A 145 1.65 -3.73 2.55
N THR A 146 1.55 -3.89 3.86
CA THR A 146 1.68 -2.81 4.82
C THR A 146 3.09 -2.86 5.40
N ILE A 147 3.85 -1.77 5.26
CA ILE A 147 5.22 -1.69 5.75
C ILE A 147 5.34 -0.53 6.72
N HIS A 148 5.71 -0.85 7.95
CA HIS A 148 5.97 0.13 9.00
C HIS A 148 7.46 0.46 9.07
N ILE A 149 7.79 1.71 8.75
CA ILE A 149 9.14 2.22 8.65
C ILE A 149 9.46 2.96 9.95
N THR A 150 10.01 2.21 10.91
CA THR A 150 10.56 2.78 12.16
C THR A 150 12.05 3.05 12.09
N ASN A 151 12.75 2.30 11.23
CA ASN A 151 14.18 2.46 10.97
C ASN A 151 14.50 1.93 9.57
N ILE A 152 15.07 2.77 8.71
CA ILE A 152 15.41 2.43 7.32
C ILE A 152 16.36 1.23 7.24
N THR A 153 17.33 1.15 8.15
CA THR A 153 18.35 0.08 8.13
C THR A 153 17.79 -1.29 8.50
N LYS A 154 16.67 -1.32 9.24
CA LYS A 154 15.96 -2.56 9.61
C LYS A 154 15.08 -3.11 8.49
N LEU A 155 14.84 -2.34 7.42
CA LEU A 155 14.05 -2.81 6.29
C LEU A 155 14.77 -3.94 5.55
N THR A 156 14.02 -4.99 5.24
CA THR A 156 14.48 -6.08 4.39
C THR A 156 14.69 -5.61 2.96
N TRP A 157 15.50 -6.33 2.19
CA TRP A 157 15.67 -6.04 0.77
C TRP A 157 14.33 -6.04 0.01
N HIS A 158 13.45 -7.00 0.32
CA HIS A 158 12.13 -7.09 -0.29
C HIS A 158 11.27 -5.84 0.00
N GLN A 159 11.20 -5.40 1.25
CA GLN A 159 10.48 -4.17 1.63
C GLN A 159 11.04 -2.94 0.89
N LEU A 160 12.37 -2.81 0.81
CA LEU A 160 13.01 -1.72 0.07
C LEU A 160 12.68 -1.77 -1.43
N GLN A 161 12.60 -2.95 -2.04
CA GLN A 161 12.20 -3.09 -3.44
C GLN A 161 10.74 -2.71 -3.70
N LEU A 162 9.86 -3.02 -2.74
CA LEU A 162 8.46 -2.64 -2.82
C LEU A 162 8.28 -1.14 -2.66
N ILE A 163 9.00 -0.51 -1.72
CA ILE A 163 8.83 0.92 -1.40
C ILE A 163 9.56 1.82 -2.40
N VAL A 164 10.80 1.51 -2.77
CA VAL A 164 11.69 2.45 -3.47
C VAL A 164 11.75 2.15 -4.98
N VAL A 165 11.40 3.13 -5.81
CA VAL A 165 11.43 3.01 -7.29
C VAL A 165 12.86 2.86 -7.80
N GLY A 166 13.78 3.72 -7.36
CA GLY A 166 15.16 3.79 -7.84
C GLY A 166 16.16 2.94 -7.04
N GLY A 167 17.41 2.93 -7.49
CA GLY A 167 18.52 2.25 -6.82
C GLY A 167 18.68 0.77 -7.16
N SER A 168 19.93 0.37 -7.35
CA SER A 168 20.36 -0.97 -7.76
C SER A 168 20.81 -1.86 -6.59
N SER A 169 21.22 -1.25 -5.48
CA SER A 169 21.70 -1.95 -4.28
C SER A 169 20.83 -1.67 -3.05
N LYS A 170 20.95 -2.52 -2.02
CA LYS A 170 20.28 -2.31 -0.73
C LYS A 170 20.64 -0.96 -0.12
N PHE A 171 21.93 -0.61 -0.13
CA PHE A 171 22.42 0.65 0.41
C PHE A 171 21.92 1.87 -0.36
N GLU A 172 21.92 1.79 -1.70
CA GLU A 172 21.42 2.87 -2.55
C GLU A 172 19.93 3.13 -2.30
N LYS A 173 19.12 2.06 -2.16
CA LYS A 173 17.69 2.20 -1.79
C LYS A 173 17.50 2.80 -0.40
N MET A 174 18.31 2.40 0.58
CA MET A 174 18.30 2.99 1.92
C MET A 174 18.62 4.48 1.87
N TYR A 175 19.64 4.86 1.11
CA TYR A 175 20.02 6.26 0.94
C TYR A 175 18.92 7.09 0.26
N LEU A 176 18.31 6.57 -0.81
CA LEU A 176 17.22 7.26 -1.49
C LEU A 176 16.02 7.47 -0.55
N LEU A 177 15.69 6.45 0.25
CA LEU A 177 14.64 6.54 1.26
C LEU A 177 15.01 7.54 2.38
N TYR A 178 16.27 7.55 2.82
CA TYR A 178 16.77 8.53 3.78
C TYR A 178 16.64 9.95 3.24
N LYS A 179 17.05 10.19 1.99
CA LYS A 179 16.94 11.50 1.36
C LYS A 179 15.48 11.96 1.32
N GLN A 180 14.55 11.07 0.97
CA GLN A 180 13.11 11.35 0.98
C GLN A 180 12.61 11.83 2.35
N TYR A 181 13.01 11.17 3.44
CA TYR A 181 12.53 11.50 4.78
C TYR A 181 13.32 12.60 5.49
N SER A 182 14.55 12.90 5.05
CA SER A 182 15.40 13.95 5.64
C SER A 182 15.19 15.31 4.99
N THR A 183 14.75 15.37 3.73
CA THR A 183 14.26 16.60 3.14
C THR A 183 12.77 16.72 3.42
N GLU A 184 12.32 17.75 4.13
CA GLU A 184 10.89 18.03 4.42
C GLU A 184 10.02 18.23 3.16
N HIS A 185 10.58 18.05 1.95
CA HIS A 185 9.90 18.08 0.68
C HIS A 185 9.42 16.69 0.26
N GLN A 186 8.09 16.52 0.33
CA GLN A 186 7.28 15.41 -0.18
C GLN A 186 7.36 15.27 -1.71
N ASP A 187 8.55 15.11 -2.29
CA ASP A 187 8.63 14.67 -3.68
C ASP A 187 8.21 13.19 -3.73
N ASN A 188 6.91 12.95 -3.94
CA ASN A 188 6.27 11.62 -3.98
C ASN A 188 6.81 10.68 -5.10
N ASN A 189 7.87 11.06 -5.79
CA ASN A 189 8.43 10.34 -6.94
C ASN A 189 9.29 9.13 -6.54
N VAL A 190 9.67 9.01 -5.26
CA VAL A 190 10.56 7.93 -4.79
C VAL A 190 9.78 6.72 -4.26
N LEU A 191 8.59 6.92 -3.70
CA LEU A 191 7.80 5.90 -3.00
C LEU A 191 6.72 5.28 -3.90
N LYS A 192 6.59 3.95 -3.87
CA LYS A 192 5.50 3.21 -4.52
C LYS A 192 4.42 2.86 -3.51
N GLY A 193 3.69 3.85 -2.98
CA GLY A 193 2.63 3.54 -2.02
C GLY A 193 1.90 4.75 -1.47
N LEU A 194 0.77 4.47 -0.81
CA LEU A 194 0.04 5.44 -0.03
C LEU A 194 0.59 5.43 1.39
N CYS A 195 1.02 6.60 1.85
CA CYS A 195 1.45 6.79 3.24
C CYS A 195 0.22 7.19 4.07
N LEU A 196 0.12 6.65 5.28
CA LEU A 196 -0.80 7.19 6.27
C LEU A 196 -0.38 8.61 6.64
N SER A 197 -1.32 9.46 7.03
CA SER A 197 -1.00 10.76 7.60
C SER A 197 -0.18 10.60 8.89
N ARG A 198 0.52 11.66 9.27
CA ARG A 198 1.35 11.67 10.49
C ARG A 198 0.52 11.40 11.75
N THR A 199 -0.71 11.93 11.81
CA THR A 199 -1.66 11.67 12.91
C THR A 199 -2.10 10.22 12.94
N GLU A 200 -2.54 9.66 11.80
CA GLU A 200 -2.90 8.24 11.70
C GLU A 200 -1.74 7.32 12.14
N SER A 201 -0.52 7.59 11.66
CA SER A 201 0.66 6.79 12.01
C SER A 201 1.05 6.90 13.49
N THR A 202 0.82 8.07 14.11
CA THR A 202 1.09 8.29 15.54
C THR A 202 0.07 7.56 16.41
N GLU A 203 -1.22 7.70 16.10
CA GLU A 203 -2.31 7.01 16.80
C GLU A 203 -2.16 5.49 16.68
N LEU A 204 -1.82 4.97 15.49
CA LEU A 204 -1.56 3.55 15.29
C LEU A 204 -0.35 3.04 16.07
N GLN A 205 0.74 3.82 16.10
CA GLN A 205 1.92 3.45 16.88
C GLN A 205 1.56 3.34 18.36
N GLU A 206 0.81 4.30 18.89
CA GLU A 206 0.36 4.28 20.29
C GLU A 206 -0.52 3.05 20.58
N TYR A 207 -1.45 2.72 19.67
CA TYR A 207 -2.28 1.53 19.78
C TYR A 207 -1.42 0.24 19.83
N ILE A 208 -0.42 0.15 18.95
CA ILE A 208 0.54 -0.97 18.91
C ILE A 208 1.40 -1.02 20.18
N ASP A 209 1.75 0.12 20.75
CA ASP A 209 2.54 0.20 21.97
C ASP A 209 1.72 -0.28 23.17
N ILE A 210 0.43 0.04 23.26
CA ILE A 210 -0.49 -0.52 24.28
C ILE A 210 -0.55 -2.04 24.15
N PHE A 211 -0.70 -2.56 22.92
CA PHE A 211 -0.70 -4.00 22.66
C PHE A 211 0.56 -4.68 23.22
N LYS A 212 1.74 -4.14 22.89
CA LYS A 212 3.03 -4.71 23.28
C LYS A 212 3.31 -4.55 24.78
N ALA A 213 3.05 -3.38 25.34
CA ALA A 213 3.35 -3.07 26.74
C ALA A 213 2.54 -3.93 27.71
N ASN A 214 1.30 -4.25 27.36
CA ASN A 214 0.43 -5.11 28.17
C ASN A 214 0.55 -6.61 27.84
N GLY A 215 1.41 -6.98 26.87
CA GLY A 215 1.59 -8.37 26.46
C GLY A 215 0.31 -8.99 25.88
N PHE A 216 -0.52 -8.19 25.23
CA PHE A 216 -1.76 -8.68 24.64
C PHE A 216 -1.48 -9.62 23.49
N SER A 217 -2.44 -10.53 23.27
CA SER A 217 -2.40 -11.47 22.15
C SER A 217 -3.43 -11.11 21.09
N LYS A 218 -4.45 -10.34 21.46
CA LYS A 218 -5.56 -9.96 20.59
C LYS A 218 -5.74 -8.45 20.57
N HIS A 219 -6.06 -7.91 19.40
CA HIS A 219 -6.35 -6.48 19.26
C HIS A 219 -7.62 -6.08 20.06
N THR A 220 -8.60 -6.98 20.24
CA THR A 220 -9.80 -6.69 21.03
C THR A 220 -9.45 -6.32 22.47
N GLN A 221 -8.39 -6.92 23.04
CA GLN A 221 -7.90 -6.59 24.37
C GLN A 221 -7.37 -5.15 24.46
N VAL A 222 -6.85 -4.61 23.35
CA VAL A 222 -6.46 -3.20 23.27
C VAL A 222 -7.70 -2.31 23.30
N ASN A 223 -8.74 -2.66 22.53
CA ASN A 223 -10.00 -1.90 22.53
C ASN A 223 -10.64 -1.91 23.92
N GLU A 224 -10.70 -3.08 24.56
CA GLU A 224 -11.20 -3.26 25.93
C GLU A 224 -10.40 -2.39 26.91
N ASN A 225 -9.07 -2.44 26.83
CA ASN A 225 -8.20 -1.64 27.69
C ASN A 225 -8.42 -0.12 27.50
N ILE A 226 -8.51 0.35 26.25
CA ILE A 226 -8.76 1.77 25.94
C ILE A 226 -10.14 2.20 26.46
N THR A 227 -11.15 1.34 26.30
CA THR A 227 -12.53 1.56 26.76
C THR A 227 -12.60 1.68 28.28
N GLU A 228 -12.05 0.69 29.00
CA GLU A 228 -12.03 0.64 30.47
C GLU A 228 -11.33 1.85 31.10
N HIS A 229 -10.33 2.40 30.41
CA HIS A 229 -9.55 3.55 30.88
C HIS A 229 -10.00 4.89 30.29
N GLY A 230 -11.04 4.91 29.45
CA GLY A 230 -11.56 6.14 28.83
C GLY A 230 -10.55 6.85 27.93
N LEU A 231 -9.72 6.10 27.21
CA LEU A 231 -8.58 6.64 26.44
C LEU A 231 -8.90 6.94 24.97
N TRP A 232 -10.15 6.76 24.52
CA TRP A 232 -10.53 6.93 23.12
C TRP A 232 -10.30 8.34 22.56
N ASP A 233 -10.24 9.37 23.40
CA ASP A 233 -9.92 10.74 22.95
C ASP A 233 -8.48 10.91 22.47
N ARG A 234 -7.60 9.94 22.74
CA ARG A 234 -6.23 9.88 22.20
C ARG A 234 -6.18 9.35 20.77
N PHE A 235 -7.27 8.76 20.27
CA PHE A 235 -7.37 8.11 18.96
C PHE A 235 -8.45 8.72 18.05
N PRO A 236 -8.56 10.07 17.94
CA PRO A 236 -9.68 10.71 17.26
C PRO A 236 -9.74 10.41 15.76
N THR A 237 -8.61 10.07 15.13
CA THR A 237 -8.53 9.82 13.69
C THR A 237 -8.84 8.37 13.35
N ILE A 238 -8.44 7.44 14.22
CA ILE A 238 -8.55 6.01 13.96
C ILE A 238 -9.75 5.30 14.59
N ARG A 239 -10.38 5.91 15.61
CA ARG A 239 -11.50 5.30 16.34
C ARG A 239 -12.79 5.18 15.53
N SER A 240 -13.55 4.13 15.78
CA SER A 240 -14.88 3.88 15.22
C SER A 240 -15.77 3.08 16.17
N LEU A 241 -17.07 3.16 15.94
CA LEU A 241 -18.08 2.29 16.48
C LEU A 241 -18.33 1.17 15.47
N ASN A 242 -18.10 -0.07 15.87
CA ASN A 242 -18.07 -1.24 15.00
C ASN A 242 -19.32 -2.11 15.21
N ASP A 243 -19.85 -2.62 14.10
CA ASP A 243 -21.03 -3.48 14.09
C ASP A 243 -20.65 -4.92 13.68
N HIS A 244 -20.99 -5.88 14.53
CA HIS A 244 -20.81 -7.32 14.33
C HIS A 244 -22.17 -8.04 14.33
N GLY A 245 -23.13 -7.48 13.58
CA GLY A 245 -24.49 -7.99 13.41
C GLY A 245 -25.41 -7.62 14.57
N GLU A 246 -25.56 -8.54 15.52
CA GLU A 246 -26.38 -8.35 16.73
C GLU A 246 -25.69 -7.42 17.76
N TYR A 247 -24.36 -7.32 17.68
CA TYR A 247 -23.55 -6.44 18.52
C TYR A 247 -23.25 -5.17 17.74
N LYS A 248 -23.88 -4.06 18.12
CA LYS A 248 -23.75 -2.77 17.45
C LYS A 248 -23.04 -1.77 18.34
N ASP A 249 -22.49 -0.75 17.70
CA ASP A 249 -21.84 0.38 18.38
C ASP A 249 -20.71 -0.03 19.33
N ILE A 250 -19.94 -1.08 18.97
CA ILE A 250 -18.82 -1.56 19.78
C ILE A 250 -17.60 -0.66 19.55
N GLU A 251 -17.06 -0.11 20.62
CA GLU A 251 -15.88 0.76 20.55
C GLU A 251 -14.67 0.04 19.95
N GLY A 252 -14.02 0.67 18.97
CA GLY A 252 -12.92 0.07 18.23
C GLY A 252 -12.20 1.05 17.31
N ILE A 253 -11.49 0.49 16.33
CA ILE A 253 -10.78 1.23 15.27
C ILE A 253 -11.37 0.89 13.91
N GLU A 254 -11.27 1.81 12.94
CA GLU A 254 -11.83 1.60 11.60
C GLU A 254 -11.20 0.34 10.95
N PRO A 255 -11.94 -0.41 10.11
CA PRO A 255 -11.45 -1.67 9.52
C PRO A 255 -10.13 -1.55 8.76
N LYS A 256 -9.88 -0.41 8.11
CA LYS A 256 -8.61 -0.15 7.40
C LYS A 256 -7.40 -0.13 8.35
N TYR A 257 -7.56 0.40 9.56
CA TYR A 257 -6.50 0.46 10.57
C TYR A 257 -6.33 -0.89 11.27
N PHE A 258 -7.44 -1.60 11.48
CA PHE A 258 -7.42 -2.97 11.97
C PHE A 258 -6.57 -3.89 11.08
N GLU A 259 -6.76 -3.85 9.75
CA GLU A 259 -5.95 -4.61 8.79
C GLU A 259 -4.45 -4.27 8.92
N ILE A 260 -4.13 -2.99 9.02
CA ILE A 260 -2.77 -2.48 9.20
C ILE A 260 -2.14 -3.01 10.49
N VAL A 261 -2.84 -2.92 11.63
CA VAL A 261 -2.35 -3.41 12.92
C VAL A 261 -2.11 -4.92 12.87
N CYS A 262 -3.03 -5.68 12.28
CA CYS A 262 -2.87 -7.12 12.13
C CYS A 262 -1.64 -7.48 11.31
N CYS A 263 -1.39 -6.75 10.22
CA CYS A 263 -0.19 -6.94 9.39
C CYS A 263 1.09 -6.62 10.16
N ILE A 264 1.12 -5.53 10.93
CA ILE A 264 2.31 -5.09 11.67
C ILE A 264 2.63 -6.04 12.83
N LEU A 265 1.61 -6.48 13.56
CA LEU A 265 1.76 -7.38 14.71
C LEU A 265 1.86 -8.86 14.29
N ASN A 266 1.68 -9.17 13.00
CA ASN A 266 1.64 -10.52 12.46
C ASN A 266 0.63 -11.41 13.21
N ILE A 267 -0.54 -10.86 13.54
CA ILE A 267 -1.65 -11.58 14.14
C ILE A 267 -2.66 -11.96 13.05
N SER A 268 -3.06 -13.22 13.02
CA SER A 268 -4.09 -13.74 12.11
C SER A 268 -5.45 -13.74 12.79
N GLY A 269 -6.52 -13.37 12.10
CA GLY A 269 -7.87 -13.27 12.66
C GLY A 269 -8.34 -14.58 13.32
N GLU A 270 -8.54 -14.55 14.64
CA GLU A 270 -8.88 -15.74 15.46
C GLU A 270 -10.39 -16.04 15.50
N GLY A 271 -11.08 -15.97 14.36
CA GLY A 271 -12.47 -16.44 14.26
C GLY A 271 -13.52 -15.55 14.96
N GLY A 272 -13.22 -14.28 15.21
CA GLY A 272 -14.23 -13.29 15.62
C GLY A 272 -15.32 -13.11 14.55
N ARG A 273 -16.50 -12.62 14.95
CA ARG A 273 -17.57 -12.29 13.99
C ARG A 273 -17.04 -11.25 13.01
N ALA A 274 -17.30 -11.47 11.72
CA ALA A 274 -16.96 -10.49 10.69
C ALA A 274 -17.60 -9.14 11.03
N LEU A 275 -16.92 -8.06 10.69
CA LEU A 275 -17.45 -6.72 10.83
C LEU A 275 -18.43 -6.49 9.68
N ASP A 276 -19.69 -6.23 10.01
CA ASP A 276 -20.76 -6.01 9.05
C ASP A 276 -20.80 -4.56 8.60
N ASN A 277 -20.53 -3.63 9.52
CA ASN A 277 -20.47 -2.20 9.26
C ASN A 277 -19.62 -1.48 10.32
N PHE A 278 -19.28 -0.21 10.06
CA PHE A 278 -18.74 0.68 11.08
C PHE A 278 -19.26 2.10 10.88
N LYS A 279 -19.31 2.85 11.98
CA LYS A 279 -19.59 4.28 12.01
C LYS A 279 -18.40 4.98 12.65
N LYS A 280 -18.02 6.14 12.10
CA LYS A 280 -17.04 6.99 12.78
C LYS A 280 -17.67 7.60 14.04
N TYR A 281 -16.89 7.72 15.11
CA TYR A 281 -17.31 8.43 16.33
C TYR A 281 -17.85 9.82 16.03
#